data_AF-A0A936AMA9-F1
#
_entry.id   AF-A0A936AMA9-F1
#
_cell.length_a   1.000
_cell.length_b   1.000
_cell.length_c   1.000
_cell.angle_alpha   90.00
_cell.angle_beta   90.00
_cell.angle_gamma   90.00
#
_symmetry.space_group_name_H-M   'P 1'
#
loop_
_entity.id
_entity.type
_entity.pdbx_description
1 polymer ?
#
loop_
_entity_poly.entity_id
_entity_poly.type
_entity_poly.pdbx_seq_one_letter_code
_entity_poly.pdbx_strand_id
1 'polypeptide(L)' 'MGKHLVHGLAFPNREARDKAWKAFAADPVWQEARKESEKNGKLTDKVDSVIVMATDYSPVK' A
#
# COMPACT_ATOMS: atom_id res chain seq x y z
N MET A 1 -14.35 13.75 -12.23
CA MET A 1 -13.95 12.46 -11.62
C MET A 1 -12.45 12.52 -11.36
N GLY A 2 -12.02 12.32 -10.11
CA GLY A 2 -10.59 12.21 -9.77
C GLY A 2 -9.98 10.93 -10.33
N LYS A 3 -8.66 10.91 -10.52
CA LYS A 3 -7.94 9.69 -10.91
C LYS A 3 -7.72 8.84 -9.64
N HIS A 4 -8.21 7.61 -9.64
CA HIS A 4 -8.01 6.65 -8.54
C HIS A 4 -7.09 5.53 -9.01
N LEU A 5 -6.11 5.17 -8.18
CA LEU A 5 -5.26 4.00 -8.39
C LEU A 5 -5.64 2.94 -7.35
N VAL A 6 -5.82 1.70 -7.81
CA VAL A 6 -6.15 0.56 -6.95
C VAL A 6 -5.11 -0.53 -7.18
N HIS A 7 -4.51 -1.00 -6.09
CA HIS A 7 -3.51 -2.06 -6.10
C HIS A 7 -3.89 -3.14 -5.08
N GLY A 8 -3.71 -4.41 -5.49
CA GLY A 8 -3.88 -5.56 -4.61
C GLY A 8 -2.52 -6.11 -4.19
N LEU A 9 -2.35 -6.40 -2.89
CA LEU A 9 -1.15 -7.03 -2.35
C LEU A 9 -1.58 -8.26 -1.54
N ALA A 10 -1.05 -9.42 -1.90
CA ALA A 10 -1.29 -10.66 -1.18
C ALA A 10 -0.26 -10.81 -0.05
N PHE A 11 -0.73 -11.20 1.13
CA PHE A 11 0.11 -11.49 2.28
C PHE A 11 -0.27 -12.86 2.86
N PRO A 12 0.70 -13.64 3.39
CA PRO A 12 0.41 -14.96 3.96
C PRO A 12 -0.59 -14.91 5.13
N ASN A 13 -0.52 -13.85 5.94
CA ASN A 13 -1.43 -13.59 7.04
C ASN A 13 -1.34 -12.09 7.44
N ARG A 14 -2.19 -11.69 8.39
CA ARG A 14 -2.27 -10.30 8.86
C ARG A 14 -0.99 -9.81 9.55
N GLU A 15 -0.31 -10.67 10.30
CA GLU A 15 0.93 -10.31 10.98
C GLU A 15 2.07 -10.02 9.99
N ALA A 16 2.21 -10.87 8.96
CA ALA A 16 3.17 -10.69 7.88
C ALA A 16 2.93 -9.37 7.12
N ARG A 17 1.65 -9.04 6.87
CA ARG A 17 1.24 -7.75 6.30
C ARG A 17 1.71 -6.59 7.17
N ASP A 18 1.39 -6.62 8.47
CA ASP A 18 1.68 -5.52 9.38
C ASP A 18 3.19 -5.32 9.55
N LYS A 19 3.96 -6.41 9.61
CA LYS A 19 5.43 -6.38 9.64
C LYS A 19 6.00 -5.79 8.35
N ALA A 20 5.49 -6.19 7.17
CA ALA A 20 5.96 -5.70 5.88
C ALA A 20 5.71 -4.18 5.73
N TRP A 21 4.51 -3.71 6.07
CA TRP A 21 4.21 -2.27 6.01
C TRP A 21 5.02 -1.44 7.01
N LYS A 22 5.22 -1.97 8.23
CA LYS A 22 6.08 -1.31 9.22
C LYS A 22 7.51 -1.19 8.72
N ALA A 23 8.06 -2.25 8.10
CA ALA A 23 9.40 -2.23 7.53
C ALA A 23 9.49 -1.24 6.35
N PHE A 24 8.53 -1.27 5.42
CA PHE A 24 8.48 -0.37 4.27
C PHE A 24 8.40 1.11 4.70
N ALA A 25 7.56 1.45 5.68
CA ALA A 25 7.44 2.81 6.18
C ALA A 25 8.72 3.30 6.89
N ALA A 26 9.51 2.38 7.46
CA ALA A 26 10.76 2.68 8.13
C ALA A 26 11.98 2.68 7.20
N ASP A 27 11.84 2.27 5.93
CA ASP A 27 12.94 2.24 4.98
C ASP A 27 13.41 3.67 4.66
N PRO A 28 14.68 4.03 4.93
CA PRO A 28 15.19 5.37 4.66
C PRO A 28 15.14 5.72 3.18
N VAL A 29 15.34 4.76 2.27
CA VAL A 29 15.27 4.98 0.82
C VAL A 29 13.86 5.39 0.41
N TRP A 30 12.84 4.74 0.99
CA TRP A 30 11.45 5.11 0.75
C TRP A 30 11.12 6.51 1.30
N GLN A 31 11.59 6.84 2.50
CA GLN A 31 11.35 8.15 3.11
C GLN A 31 11.96 9.28 2.28
N GLU A 32 13.18 9.09 1.76
CA GLU A 32 13.83 10.05 0.86
C GLU A 32 13.09 10.17 -0.47
N ALA A 33 12.72 9.04 -1.09
CA ALA A 33 11.98 9.04 -2.36
C ALA A 33 10.62 9.75 -2.23
N ARG A 34 9.89 9.49 -1.14
CA ARG A 34 8.62 10.16 -0.86
C ARG A 34 8.84 11.67 -0.70
N LYS A 35 9.82 12.09 0.10
CA LYS A 35 10.13 13.50 0.32
C LYS A 35 10.48 14.22 -0.98
N GLU A 36 11.30 13.59 -1.84
CA GLU A 36 11.65 14.12 -3.16
C GLU A 36 10.42 14.27 -4.04
N SER A 37 9.57 13.24 -4.09
CA SER A 37 8.38 13.22 -4.93
C SER A 37 7.33 14.27 -4.55
N GLU A 38 7.26 14.63 -3.26
CA GLU A 38 6.27 15.58 -2.72
C GLU A 38 6.79 17.02 -2.60
N LYS A 39 8.01 17.33 -3.10
CA LYS A 39 8.59 18.70 -3.03
C LYS A 39 7.72 19.78 -3.66
N ASN A 40 6.97 19.43 -4.71
CA ASN A 40 6.10 20.34 -5.45
C ASN A 40 4.63 20.25 -5.00
N GLY A 41 4.38 19.66 -3.84
CA GLY A 41 3.04 19.40 -3.30
C GLY A 41 2.75 17.91 -3.17
N LYS A 42 1.70 17.59 -2.40
CA LYS A 42 1.27 16.21 -2.20
C LYS A 42 0.78 15.61 -3.51
N LEU A 43 1.22 14.39 -3.79
CA LEU A 43 0.76 13.61 -4.95
C LEU A 43 -0.57 12.91 -4.71
N THR A 44 -0.89 12.62 -3.44
CA THR A 44 -2.06 11.83 -3.05
C THR A 44 -2.84 12.53 -1.95
N ASP A 45 -4.12 12.81 -2.24
CA ASP A 45 -5.02 13.45 -1.28
C ASP A 45 -5.52 12.51 -0.19
N LYS A 46 -5.78 11.24 -0.56
CA LYS A 46 -6.34 10.22 0.33
C LYS A 46 -5.80 8.83 0.01
N VAL A 47 -5.51 8.05 1.05
CA VAL A 47 -5.17 6.63 0.95
C VAL A 47 -6.17 5.83 1.77
N ASP A 48 -6.86 4.90 1.12
CA ASP A 48 -7.73 3.92 1.76
C ASP A 48 -7.11 2.52 1.63
N SER A 49 -7.12 1.74 2.70
CA SER A 49 -6.60 0.37 2.73
C SER A 49 -7.68 -0.57 3.25
N VAL A 50 -8.01 -1.59 2.46
CA VAL A 50 -9.07 -2.57 2.77
C VAL A 50 -8.48 -3.97 2.78
N ILE A 51 -8.83 -4.76 3.81
CA ILE A 51 -8.52 -6.19 3.84
C ILE A 51 -9.62 -6.92 3.10
N VAL A 52 -9.23 -7.70 2.09
CA VAL A 52 -10.13 -8.56 1.33
C VAL A 52 -9.77 -10.00 1.66
N MET A 53 -10.79 -10.82 1.95
CA MET A 53 -10.63 -12.27 2.07
C MET A 53 -11.15 -12.91 0.79
N ALA A 54 -10.33 -13.77 0.17
CA ALA A 54 -10.73 -14.51 -1.01
C ALA A 54 -11.87 -15.47 -0.67
N THR A 55 -12.91 -15.48 -1.49
CA THR A 55 -13.94 -16.53 -1.46
C THR A 55 -13.40 -17.82 -2.09
N ASP A 56 -14.11 -18.91 -1.87
CA ASP A 56 -13.80 -20.24 -2.41
C ASP A 56 -13.78 -20.30 -3.95
N TYR A 57 -14.56 -19.47 -4.62
CA TYR A 57 -14.57 -19.34 -6.08
C TYR A 57 -13.57 -18.30 -6.64
N SER A 58 -12.75 -17.67 -5.79
CA SER A 58 -11.72 -16.73 -6.24
C SER A 58 -10.62 -17.46 -7.03
N PRO A 59 -10.23 -16.99 -8.23
CA PRO A 59 -9.10 -17.57 -8.97
C PRO A 59 -7.75 -17.25 -8.31
N VAL A 60 -7.72 -16.30 -7.37
CA VAL A 60 -6.55 -15.93 -6.59
C VAL A 60 -6.44 -16.91 -5.42
N LYS A 61 -5.44 -17.80 -5.47
CA LYS A 61 -5.04 -18.69 -4.37
C LYS A 61 -4.02 -18.04 -3.46
#